data_AF-A0A2E3BVI8-F1
#
_entry.id   AF-A0A2E3BVI8-F1
#
_cell.length_a   1.000
_cell.length_b   1.000
_cell.length_c   1.000
_cell.angle_alpha   90.00
_cell.angle_beta   90.00
_cell.angle_gamma   90.00
#
_symmetry.space_group_name_H-M   'P 1'
#
loop_
_entity.id
_entity.type
_entity.pdbx_description
1 polymer ?
#
loop_
_entity_poly.entity_id
_entity_poly.type
_entity_poly.pdbx_seq_one_letter_code
_entity_poly.pdbx_strand_id
1 'polypeptide(L)'
;MIRPSLSSVKTNVYEQRFILRYTEMPPPCGMGMVKPEQLSVARGQLGPKCAGCDLPLTFAESLVIDDRYYCLECYEKITGVSSSTEPKEVGGLRMD
;
A
#
# COMPACT_ATOMS: atom_id res chain seq x y z
N MET A 1 12.23 -58.70 1.22
CA MET A 1 13.11 -59.01 2.37
C MET A 1 13.45 -57.71 3.06
N ILE A 2 13.11 -57.64 4.34
CA ILE A 2 13.27 -56.48 5.22
C ILE A 2 14.73 -56.43 5.68
N ARG A 3 15.41 -55.28 5.52
CA ARG A 3 16.70 -55.02 6.16
C ARG A 3 16.48 -54.09 7.36
N PRO A 4 16.88 -54.49 8.58
CA PRO A 4 16.76 -53.64 9.77
C PRO A 4 18.03 -52.81 9.98
N SER A 5 18.07 -52.08 11.10
CA SER A 5 19.22 -51.43 11.76
C SER A 5 19.38 -49.94 11.40
N LEU A 6 19.65 -49.01 12.33
CA LEU A 6 20.11 -49.05 13.71
C LEU A 6 19.66 -47.75 14.40
N SER A 7 19.10 -47.90 15.61
CA SER A 7 19.31 -47.04 16.79
C SER A 7 19.58 -45.53 16.58
N SER A 8 18.60 -44.73 16.98
CA SER A 8 18.72 -43.52 17.81
C SER A 8 20.10 -42.83 17.84
N VAL A 9 20.41 -42.07 16.80
CA VAL A 9 21.41 -40.99 16.91
C VAL A 9 20.67 -39.73 17.34
N LYS A 10 20.60 -39.51 18.66
CA LYS A 10 20.25 -38.21 19.24
C LYS A 10 21.45 -37.28 19.04
N THR A 11 21.46 -36.50 17.97
CA THR A 11 22.40 -35.38 17.81
C THR A 11 21.65 -34.06 17.83
N ASN A 12 21.71 -33.43 19.01
CA ASN A 12 21.81 -31.99 19.27
C ASN A 12 21.09 -30.99 18.35
N VAL A 13 19.91 -30.50 18.79
CA VAL A 13 19.55 -29.12 19.22
C VAL A 13 20.03 -27.87 18.42
N TYR A 14 20.80 -27.94 17.33
CA TYR A 14 21.25 -26.71 16.65
C TYR A 14 21.48 -26.89 15.14
N GLU A 15 20.40 -26.87 14.35
CA GLU A 15 20.33 -26.31 12.97
C GLU A 15 19.11 -26.85 12.24
N GLN A 16 18.08 -26.03 12.11
CA GLN A 16 17.19 -26.03 10.95
C GLN A 16 16.46 -24.69 10.97
N ARG A 17 17.18 -23.63 10.56
CA ARG A 17 16.52 -22.40 10.13
C ARG A 17 15.65 -22.79 8.94
N PHE A 18 14.35 -22.86 9.16
CA PHE A 18 13.35 -23.15 8.15
C PHE A 18 13.30 -21.96 7.18
N ILE A 19 14.13 -22.00 6.14
CA ILE A 19 14.06 -21.04 5.04
C ILE A 19 12.86 -21.43 4.19
N LEU A 20 11.71 -20.84 4.50
CA LEU A 20 10.53 -20.93 3.63
C LEU A 20 10.86 -20.29 2.28
N ARG A 21 10.42 -20.92 1.19
CA ARG A 21 10.40 -20.24 -0.10
C ARG A 21 9.42 -19.08 0.00
N TYR A 22 9.70 -17.97 -0.68
CA TYR A 22 8.83 -16.78 -0.71
C TYR A 22 7.38 -17.08 -1.15
N THR A 23 7.15 -18.19 -1.87
CA THR A 23 5.84 -18.69 -2.30
C THR A 23 5.03 -19.36 -1.19
N GLU A 24 5.68 -19.76 -0.10
CA GLU A 24 5.08 -20.50 1.02
C GLU A 24 4.91 -19.63 2.28
N MET A 25 5.35 -18.37 2.21
CA MET A 25 5.07 -17.39 3.24
C MET A 25 3.58 -17.03 3.14
N PRO A 26 2.77 -17.20 4.20
CA PRO A 26 1.45 -16.59 4.22
C PRO A 26 1.66 -15.09 3.99
N PRO A 27 0.91 -14.45 3.07
CA PRO A 27 1.05 -13.02 2.89
C PRO A 27 0.91 -12.40 4.28
N PRO A 28 1.88 -11.60 4.78
CA PRO A 28 1.64 -10.86 5.99
C PRO A 28 0.35 -10.11 5.72
N CYS A 29 -0.72 -10.45 6.43
CA CYS A 29 -1.99 -9.78 6.28
C CYS A 29 -1.70 -8.34 6.68
N GLY A 30 -1.42 -7.53 5.67
CA GLY A 30 -0.66 -6.31 5.82
C GLY A 30 -1.50 -5.35 6.61
N MET A 31 -1.21 -5.22 7.91
CA MET A 31 -1.86 -4.27 8.79
C MET A 31 -1.68 -2.80 8.33
N GLY A 32 -0.92 -2.54 7.26
CA GLY A 32 -0.74 -1.22 6.66
C GLY A 32 -0.91 -1.16 5.13
N MET A 33 -1.50 -2.18 4.48
CA MET A 33 -1.78 -2.11 3.04
C MET A 33 -3.18 -1.55 2.77
N VAL A 34 -3.29 -0.71 1.74
CA VAL A 34 -4.57 -0.15 1.27
C VAL A 34 -5.54 -1.28 0.92
N LYS A 35 -6.83 -1.12 1.24
CA LYS A 35 -7.85 -2.15 0.98
C LYS A 35 -7.88 -2.47 -0.52
N PRO A 36 -7.84 -3.75 -0.93
CA PRO A 36 -7.79 -4.13 -2.35
C PRO A 36 -9.01 -3.62 -3.12
N GLU A 37 -10.15 -3.49 -2.44
CA GLU A 37 -11.39 -2.94 -2.97
C GLU A 37 -11.27 -1.48 -3.39
N GLN A 38 -10.30 -0.73 -2.85
CA GLN A 38 -10.05 0.68 -3.15
C GLN A 38 -9.03 0.87 -4.28
N LEU A 39 -8.50 -0.21 -4.86
CA LEU A 39 -7.48 -0.18 -5.89
C LEU A 39 -8.06 -0.52 -7.27
N SER A 40 -7.46 0.06 -8.32
CA SER A 40 -7.78 -0.14 -9.71
C SER A 40 -6.49 -0.06 -10.55
N VAL A 41 -6.54 -0.52 -11.81
CA VAL A 41 -5.40 -0.38 -12.74
C VAL A 41 -5.71 0.75 -13.71
N ALA A 42 -5.01 1.86 -13.56
CA ALA A 42 -5.11 3.04 -14.43
C ALA A 42 -3.82 3.19 -15.23
N ARG A 43 -3.91 3.32 -16.57
CA ARG A 43 -2.74 3.56 -17.45
C ARG A 43 -1.60 2.53 -17.27
N GLY A 44 -1.94 1.29 -16.96
CA GLY A 44 -0.96 0.20 -16.73
C GLY A 44 -0.23 0.28 -15.38
N GLN A 45 -0.61 1.22 -14.51
CA GLN A 45 -0.09 1.33 -13.15
C GLN A 45 -1.20 1.00 -12.14
N LEU A 46 -0.81 0.49 -10.98
CA LEU A 46 -1.71 0.31 -9.85
C LEU A 46 -2.00 1.68 -9.23
N GLY A 47 -3.28 1.99 -9.03
CA GLY A 47 -3.69 3.25 -8.42
C GLY A 47 -5.04 3.14 -7.71
N PRO A 48 -5.41 4.14 -6.91
CA PRO A 48 -6.65 4.09 -6.16
C PRO A 48 -7.86 4.38 -7.06
N LYS A 49 -9.04 3.97 -6.62
CA LYS A 49 -10.30 4.39 -7.22
C LYS A 49 -10.86 5.61 -6.48
N CYS A 50 -11.48 6.54 -7.20
CA CYS A 50 -12.19 7.64 -6.57
C CYS A 50 -13.42 7.12 -5.81
N ALA A 51 -13.56 7.45 -4.53
CA ALA A 51 -14.72 7.05 -3.73
C ALA A 51 -16.03 7.80 -4.09
N GLY A 52 -15.96 8.84 -4.91
CA GLY A 52 -17.13 9.61 -5.37
C GLY A 52 -17.62 9.25 -6.77
N CYS A 53 -16.71 9.01 -7.71
CA CYS A 53 -17.04 8.75 -9.11
C CYS A 53 -16.55 7.40 -9.65
N ASP A 54 -15.91 6.57 -8.82
CA ASP A 54 -15.34 5.26 -9.17
C ASP A 54 -14.33 5.28 -10.33
N LEU A 55 -13.84 6.46 -10.71
CA LEU A 55 -12.83 6.59 -11.75
C LEU A 55 -11.50 6.00 -11.28
N PRO A 56 -10.80 5.21 -12.11
CA PRO A 56 -9.46 4.74 -11.80
C PRO A 56 -8.47 5.92 -11.88
N LEU A 57 -7.77 6.17 -10.78
CA LEU A 57 -6.81 7.26 -10.63
C LEU A 57 -5.40 6.72 -10.46
N THR A 58 -4.40 7.55 -10.73
CA THR A 58 -3.03 7.29 -10.27
C THR A 58 -2.84 7.83 -8.85
N PHE A 59 -1.90 7.27 -8.08
CA PHE A 59 -1.59 7.76 -6.72
C PHE A 59 -1.12 9.23 -6.72
N ALA A 60 -0.53 9.71 -7.81
CA ALA A 60 -0.10 11.09 -7.96
C ALA A 60 -1.27 12.07 -8.14
N GLU A 61 -2.38 11.62 -8.72
CA GLU A 61 -3.58 12.45 -8.99
C GLU A 61 -4.62 12.36 -7.86
N SER A 62 -4.51 11.36 -6.97
CA SER A 62 -5.48 11.12 -5.91
C SER A 62 -5.23 11.98 -4.67
N LEU A 63 -6.29 12.58 -4.14
CA LEU A 63 -6.30 13.31 -2.87
C LEU A 63 -6.93 12.43 -1.78
N VAL A 64 -6.36 12.45 -0.58
CA VAL A 64 -6.80 11.62 0.55
C VAL A 64 -7.66 12.44 1.50
N ILE A 65 -8.85 11.93 1.82
CA ILE A 65 -9.68 12.42 2.93
C ILE A 65 -9.98 11.21 3.82
N ASP A 66 -9.53 11.29 5.07
CA ASP A 66 -9.56 10.18 6.03
C ASP A 66 -8.92 8.90 5.43
N ASP A 67 -9.73 7.87 5.20
CA ASP A 67 -9.31 6.56 4.67
C ASP A 67 -9.75 6.33 3.21
N ARG A 68 -10.05 7.41 2.47
CA ARG A 68 -10.59 7.34 1.09
C ARG A 68 -9.83 8.24 0.13
N TYR A 69 -9.80 7.82 -1.13
CA TYR A 69 -9.16 8.52 -2.23
C TYR A 69 -10.20 9.21 -3.11
N TYR A 70 -9.91 10.43 -3.53
CA TYR A 70 -10.81 11.25 -4.34
C TYR A 70 -10.05 11.89 -5.51
N CYS A 71 -10.75 12.10 -6.62
CA CYS A 71 -10.27 12.99 -7.69
C CYS A 71 -10.41 14.45 -7.23
N LEU A 72 -9.68 15.36 -7.90
CA LEU A 72 -9.72 16.79 -7.60
C LEU A 72 -11.15 17.34 -7.55
N GLU A 73 -11.98 17.04 -8.55
CA GLU A 73 -13.36 17.52 -8.61
C GLU A 73 -14.22 17.05 -7.42
N CYS A 74 -14.06 15.80 -6.99
CA CYS A 74 -14.77 15.29 -5.82
C CYS A 74 -14.21 15.89 -4.53
N TYR A 75 -12.90 16.08 -4.45
CA TYR A 75 -12.24 16.70 -3.31
C TYR A 75 -12.71 18.15 -3.09
N GLU A 76 -12.77 18.96 -4.15
CA GLU A 76 -13.25 20.35 -4.09
C GLU A 76 -14.73 20.42 -3.68
N LYS A 77 -15.56 19.50 -4.17
CA LYS A 77 -16.98 19.39 -3.77
C LYS A 77 -17.16 19.06 -2.29
N ILE A 78 -16.27 18.24 -1.73
CA ILE A 78 -16.34 17.81 -0.32
C ILE A 78 -15.79 18.89 0.61
N THR A 79 -14.64 19.46 0.27
CA THR A 79 -13.92 20.40 1.14
C THR A 79 -14.36 21.85 0.96
N GLY A 80 -14.93 22.20 -0.20
CA GLY A 80 -15.23 23.57 -0.58
C GLY A 80 -13.99 24.43 -0.86
N VAL A 81 -12.81 23.82 -0.92
CA VAL A 81 -11.53 24.52 -1.14
C VAL A 81 -11.03 24.20 -2.54
N SER A 82 -10.77 25.24 -3.33
CA SER A 82 -10.12 25.12 -4.64
C SER A 82 -8.60 25.22 -4.53
N SER A 83 -7.88 24.74 -5.54
CA SER A 83 -6.42 24.92 -5.61
C SER A 83 -6.03 26.40 -5.54
N SER A 84 -4.96 26.72 -4.80
CA SER A 84 -4.40 28.08 -4.72
C SER A 84 -3.24 28.18 -5.71
N THR A 85 -3.54 28.55 -6.95
CA THR A 85 -2.53 28.81 -7.99
C THR A 85 -2.02 30.25 -7.97
N GLU A 86 -2.70 31.15 -7.27
CA GLU A 86 -2.33 32.57 -7.17
C GLU A 86 -1.22 32.77 -6.13
N PRO A 87 -0.15 33.54 -6.45
CA PRO A 87 0.85 33.91 -5.46
C PRO A 87 0.22 34.79 -4.38
N LYS A 88 0.29 34.35 -3.12
CA LYS A 88 -0.12 35.14 -1.96
C LYS A 88 1.11 35.82 -1.38
N GLU A 89 1.11 37.15 -1.35
CA GLU A 89 2.13 37.91 -0.62
C GLU A 89 2.03 37.61 0.87
N VAL A 90 3.12 37.06 1.42
CA VAL A 90 3.24 36.65 2.81
C VAL A 90 4.21 37.63 3.49
N GLY A 91 3.65 38.56 4.26
CA GLY A 91 4.45 39.54 4.98
C GLY A 91 5.43 38.89 5.95
N GLY A 92 6.68 39.35 5.96
CA GLY A 92 7.72 38.87 6.89
C GLY A 92 8.63 37.77 6.34
N LEU A 93 8.35 37.22 5.15
CA LEU A 93 9.30 36.39 4.43
C LEU A 93 10.21 37.30 3.61
N ARG A 94 11.47 37.43 4.04
CA ARG A 94 12.47 38.11 3.22
C ARG A 94 12.93 37.13 2.12
N MET A 95 12.86 37.57 0.87
CA MET A 95 13.37 36.84 -0.30
C MET A 95 14.59 37.57 -0.87
N ASP A 96 15.51 37.96 0.01
CA ASP A 96 16.86 38.42 -0.34
C ASP A 96 17.76 37.24 -0.77
#